data_AF-A0A642C581-F1
#
_entry.id   AF-A0A642C581-F1
#
_cell.length_a   1.000
_cell.length_b   1.000
_cell.length_c   1.000
_cell.angle_alpha   90.00
_cell.angle_beta   90.00
_cell.angle_gamma   90.00
#
_symmetry.space_group_name_H-M   'P 1'
#
loop_
_entity.id
_entity.type
_entity.pdbx_description
1 polymer ?
#
loop_
_entity_poly.entity_id
_entity_poly.type
_entity_poly.pdbx_seq_one_letter_code
_entity_poly.pdbx_strand_id
1 'polypeptide(L)'
;KPESCFNFVEYSSLGTNLKDYNSIIMCFFNKTLQEDYIPYITRGNQTLFILDSDNIFADNKEQDRRFLLQTGSYNSNAYSLKYDIKLGQDGSDMVPGIRLSEMYYIMGEYFARKGEYSQAGKMLDEVRYARGILTTNMENSIGSLEGFHTELLKDMRKEFVGEGQMFFQYKRMDKKPVDNAIFVFDKPDNEDV
;
A
#
# COMPACT_ATOMS: atom_id res chain seq x y z
N LYS A 1 -17.06 -25.02 -6.21
CA LYS A 1 -16.31 -24.28 -5.16
C LYS A 1 -17.18 -23.12 -4.72
N PRO A 2 -17.24 -22.78 -3.42
CA PRO A 2 -17.88 -21.52 -3.01
C PRO A 2 -17.16 -20.36 -3.70
N GLU A 3 -17.92 -19.36 -4.13
CA GLU A 3 -17.37 -18.12 -4.68
C GLU A 3 -16.64 -17.34 -3.59
N SER A 4 -15.50 -16.73 -3.94
CA SER A 4 -14.75 -15.90 -3.00
C SER A 4 -15.51 -14.61 -2.75
N CYS A 5 -15.67 -14.23 -1.47
CA CYS A 5 -16.35 -12.99 -1.08
C CYS A 5 -15.54 -11.73 -1.46
N PHE A 6 -14.21 -11.85 -1.57
CA PHE A 6 -13.31 -10.77 -1.93
C PHE A 6 -12.30 -11.26 -2.96
N ASN A 7 -11.95 -10.41 -3.92
CA ASN A 7 -10.98 -10.75 -4.97
C ASN A 7 -10.14 -9.52 -5.31
N PHE A 8 -8.91 -9.72 -5.72
CA PHE A 8 -8.17 -8.65 -6.37
C PHE A 8 -8.80 -8.33 -7.72
N VAL A 9 -8.87 -7.05 -8.10
CA VAL A 9 -9.08 -6.71 -9.51
C VAL A 9 -7.92 -7.20 -10.37
N GLU A 10 -8.19 -7.44 -11.64
CA GLU A 10 -7.11 -7.71 -12.59
C GLU A 10 -6.12 -6.54 -12.57
N TYR A 11 -4.81 -6.84 -12.55
CA TYR A 11 -3.77 -5.82 -12.52
C TYR A 11 -3.80 -4.88 -13.75
N SER A 12 -4.46 -5.30 -14.83
CA SER A 12 -4.75 -4.51 -16.02
C SER A 12 -5.73 -3.36 -15.75
N SER A 13 -6.61 -3.54 -14.76
CA SER A 13 -7.71 -2.64 -14.39
C SER A 13 -7.37 -1.70 -13.23
N LEU A 14 -6.15 -1.76 -12.67
CA LEU A 14 -5.76 -0.91 -11.54
C LEU A 14 -5.74 0.60 -11.88
N GLY A 15 -5.68 0.97 -13.16
CA GLY A 15 -5.78 2.37 -13.61
C GLY A 15 -7.22 2.90 -13.70
N THR A 16 -8.22 2.02 -13.80
CA THR A 16 -9.65 2.39 -13.80
C THR A 16 -10.30 2.13 -12.45
N ASN A 17 -9.77 1.18 -11.66
CA ASN A 17 -10.13 0.93 -10.27
C ASN A 17 -8.94 1.24 -9.36
N LEU A 18 -8.75 2.53 -9.09
CA LEU A 18 -7.57 3.06 -8.40
C LEU A 18 -7.46 2.59 -6.94
N LYS A 19 -8.55 2.13 -6.31
CA LYS A 19 -8.54 1.64 -4.91
C LYS A 19 -8.72 0.12 -4.78
N ASP A 20 -8.77 -0.62 -5.89
CA ASP A 20 -9.03 -2.07 -5.92
C ASP A 20 -10.29 -2.45 -5.12
N TYR A 21 -11.45 -1.90 -5.52
CA TYR A 21 -12.71 -2.00 -4.77
C TYR A 21 -13.10 -3.43 -4.39
N ASN A 22 -12.81 -4.41 -5.26
CA ASN A 22 -13.15 -5.82 -5.03
C ASN A 22 -12.36 -6.44 -3.87
N SER A 23 -11.21 -5.85 -3.53
CA SER A 23 -10.35 -6.28 -2.43
C SER A 23 -10.69 -5.64 -1.09
N ILE A 24 -11.57 -4.63 -1.07
CA ILE A 24 -11.88 -3.87 0.15
C ILE A 24 -12.84 -4.68 1.02
N ILE A 25 -12.37 -5.02 2.22
CA ILE A 25 -13.13 -5.74 3.25
C ILE A 25 -13.87 -4.75 4.16
N MET A 26 -13.21 -3.63 4.50
CA MET A 26 -13.79 -2.54 5.28
C MET A 26 -13.43 -1.19 4.67
N CYS A 27 -14.42 -0.30 4.56
CA CYS A 27 -14.28 1.04 3.98
C CYS A 27 -14.91 2.09 4.90
N PHE A 28 -14.24 3.23 5.03
CA PHE A 28 -14.80 4.45 5.60
C PHE A 28 -15.18 5.41 4.47
N PHE A 29 -16.06 6.37 4.76
CA PHE A 29 -16.56 7.31 3.77
C PHE A 29 -16.33 8.75 4.22
N ASN A 30 -15.79 9.58 3.33
CA ASN A 30 -15.72 11.03 3.51
C ASN A 30 -16.18 11.74 2.23
N LYS A 31 -17.24 12.55 2.33
CA LYS A 31 -17.85 13.25 1.20
C LYS A 31 -16.90 14.26 0.53
N THR A 32 -16.04 14.90 1.31
CA THR A 32 -15.08 15.91 0.82
C THR A 32 -13.73 15.30 0.48
N LEU A 33 -13.59 13.96 0.51
CA LEU A 33 -12.30 13.27 0.40
C LEU A 33 -11.48 13.72 -0.81
N GLN A 34 -12.09 13.76 -2.00
CA GLN A 34 -11.36 14.19 -3.19
C GLN A 34 -10.93 15.66 -3.07
N GLU A 35 -11.83 16.54 -2.63
CA GLU A 35 -11.58 17.98 -2.49
C GLU A 35 -10.43 18.24 -1.52
N ASP A 36 -10.41 17.52 -0.39
CA ASP A 36 -9.36 17.59 0.63
C ASP A 36 -8.00 17.14 0.07
N TYR A 37 -7.99 16.21 -0.91
CA TYR A 37 -6.78 15.68 -1.52
C TYR A 37 -6.27 16.47 -2.74
N ILE A 38 -7.10 17.32 -3.38
CA ILE A 38 -6.74 18.09 -4.59
C ILE A 38 -5.35 18.74 -4.50
N PRO A 39 -4.97 19.43 -3.41
CA PRO A 39 -3.67 20.10 -3.34
C PRO A 39 -2.47 19.14 -3.40
N TYR A 40 -2.65 17.89 -2.98
CA TYR A 40 -1.60 16.89 -2.84
C TYR A 40 -1.47 15.95 -4.04
N ILE A 41 -2.48 15.91 -4.92
CA ILE A 41 -2.53 15.00 -6.08
C ILE A 41 -2.56 15.73 -7.43
N THR A 42 -2.80 17.04 -7.43
CA THR A 42 -2.88 17.81 -8.68
C THR A 42 -1.50 18.15 -9.22
N ARG A 43 -1.22 17.72 -10.46
CA ARG A 43 0.01 18.00 -11.18
C ARG A 43 0.33 19.50 -11.19
N GLY A 44 1.51 19.88 -10.71
CA GLY A 44 1.99 21.26 -10.67
C GLY A 44 1.44 22.12 -9.54
N ASN A 45 0.65 21.56 -8.62
CA ASN A 45 0.29 22.25 -7.39
C ASN A 45 1.53 22.44 -6.48
N GLN A 46 1.60 23.56 -5.76
CA GLN A 46 2.70 23.88 -4.86
C GLN A 46 2.84 22.87 -3.70
N THR A 47 1.75 22.20 -3.31
CA THR A 47 1.73 21.19 -2.24
C THR A 47 1.65 19.75 -2.74
N LEU A 48 1.91 19.52 -4.04
CA LEU A 48 1.89 18.19 -4.64
C LEU A 48 2.78 17.23 -3.84
N PHE A 49 2.22 16.09 -3.42
CA PHE A 49 2.95 15.09 -2.66
C PHE A 49 3.79 14.22 -3.61
N ILE A 50 5.10 14.43 -3.57
CA ILE A 50 6.06 13.71 -4.39
C ILE A 50 6.46 12.38 -3.74
N LEU A 51 6.52 11.34 -4.55
CA LEU A 51 6.95 10.00 -4.19
C LEU A 51 8.38 9.76 -4.66
N ASP A 52 9.21 9.23 -3.77
CA ASP A 52 10.46 8.56 -4.14
C ASP A 52 10.13 7.18 -4.75
N SER A 53 9.68 7.20 -6.00
CA SER A 53 9.24 5.98 -6.70
C SER A 53 10.38 4.96 -6.90
N ASP A 54 11.62 5.42 -7.00
CA ASP A 54 12.78 4.54 -7.12
C ASP A 54 12.98 3.74 -5.84
N ASN A 55 12.84 4.37 -4.67
CA ASN A 55 12.92 3.65 -3.39
C ASN A 55 11.67 2.78 -3.12
N ILE A 56 10.47 3.32 -3.37
CA ILE A 56 9.22 2.63 -3.06
C ILE A 56 9.06 1.37 -3.91
N PHE A 57 9.28 1.46 -5.22
CA PHE A 57 9.05 0.33 -6.14
C PHE A 57 10.31 -0.49 -6.42
N ALA A 58 11.49 0.13 -6.33
CA ALA A 58 12.80 -0.50 -6.45
C ALA A 58 12.90 -1.43 -7.67
N ASP A 59 13.48 -2.62 -7.50
CA ASP A 59 13.81 -3.57 -8.56
C ASP A 59 12.60 -4.03 -9.42
N ASN A 60 11.37 -3.83 -8.96
CA ASN A 60 10.16 -4.21 -9.69
C ASN A 60 9.41 -3.02 -10.29
N LYS A 61 9.97 -1.82 -10.24
CA LYS A 61 9.30 -0.58 -10.68
C LYS A 61 8.69 -0.69 -12.08
N GLU A 62 9.45 -1.17 -13.06
CA GLU A 62 8.99 -1.27 -14.44
C GLU A 62 7.96 -2.38 -14.69
N GLN A 63 7.72 -3.27 -13.73
CA GLN A 63 6.74 -4.37 -13.82
C GLN A 63 5.51 -4.12 -12.94
N ASP A 64 5.66 -3.37 -11.85
CA ASP A 64 4.61 -3.14 -10.86
C ASP A 64 3.50 -2.26 -11.43
N ARG A 65 2.30 -2.83 -11.56
CA ARG A 65 1.17 -2.15 -12.18
C ARG A 65 0.63 -1.01 -11.32
N ARG A 66 0.93 -0.98 -10.02
CA ARG A 66 0.65 0.17 -9.17
C ARG A 66 1.49 1.37 -9.59
N PHE A 67 2.79 1.18 -9.84
CA PHE A 67 3.63 2.25 -10.37
C PHE A 67 3.12 2.71 -11.75
N LEU A 68 2.96 1.77 -12.67
CA LEU A 68 2.63 2.08 -14.07
C LEU A 68 1.25 2.72 -14.26
N LEU A 69 0.27 2.39 -13.41
CA LEU A 69 -1.13 2.78 -13.61
C LEU A 69 -1.68 3.71 -12.53
N GLN A 70 -1.01 3.83 -11.37
CA GLN A 70 -1.49 4.63 -10.23
C GLN A 70 -0.51 5.73 -9.83
N THR A 71 0.48 6.02 -10.68
CA THR A 71 1.36 7.18 -10.50
C THR A 71 1.39 8.08 -11.73
N GLY A 72 1.49 9.38 -11.50
CA GLY A 72 1.73 10.39 -12.53
C GLY A 72 3.15 10.93 -12.46
N SER A 73 3.57 11.67 -13.49
CA SER A 73 4.90 12.28 -13.56
C SER A 73 4.87 13.81 -13.57
N TYR A 74 5.76 14.42 -12.79
CA TYR A 74 5.96 15.87 -12.73
C TYR A 74 7.43 16.21 -12.41
N ASN A 75 8.11 16.96 -13.29
CA ASN A 75 9.52 17.36 -13.13
C ASN A 75 10.46 16.19 -12.74
N SER A 76 10.38 15.08 -13.47
CA SER A 76 11.13 13.83 -13.21
C SER A 76 10.79 13.12 -11.89
N ASN A 77 9.81 13.61 -11.14
CA ASN A 77 9.30 12.98 -9.94
C ASN A 77 7.98 12.25 -10.20
N ALA A 78 7.64 11.31 -9.32
CA ALA A 78 6.36 10.62 -9.33
C ALA A 78 5.41 11.20 -8.28
N TYR A 79 4.10 11.11 -8.51
CA TYR A 79 3.06 11.43 -7.51
C TYR A 79 1.93 10.41 -7.61
N SER A 80 1.17 10.22 -6.54
CA SER A 80 0.08 9.22 -6.52
C SER A 80 -1.16 9.73 -7.25
N LEU A 81 -1.79 8.84 -8.02
CA LEU A 81 -3.11 9.06 -8.63
C LEU A 81 -4.23 8.38 -7.85
N LYS A 82 -3.93 7.71 -6.72
CA LYS A 82 -4.89 6.83 -6.02
C LYS A 82 -6.14 7.53 -5.50
N TYR A 83 -6.02 8.83 -5.21
CA TYR A 83 -7.11 9.71 -4.80
C TYR A 83 -7.54 10.68 -5.91
N ASP A 84 -6.98 10.57 -7.12
CA ASP A 84 -7.38 11.34 -8.31
C ASP A 84 -8.58 10.69 -8.99
N ILE A 85 -9.67 10.53 -8.22
CA ILE A 85 -10.94 9.96 -8.66
C ILE A 85 -11.96 11.10 -8.64
N LYS A 86 -12.56 11.40 -9.79
CA LYS A 86 -13.47 12.55 -9.93
C LYS A 86 -14.73 12.38 -9.09
N LEU A 87 -15.24 13.49 -8.54
CA LEU A 87 -16.50 13.54 -7.78
C LEU A 87 -17.61 12.86 -8.58
N GLY A 88 -18.35 11.97 -7.93
CA GLY A 88 -19.43 11.22 -8.53
C GLY A 88 -19.00 9.95 -9.28
N GLN A 89 -17.70 9.63 -9.34
CA GLN A 89 -17.22 8.32 -9.76
C GLN A 89 -17.11 7.38 -8.56
N ASP A 90 -17.27 6.07 -8.82
CA ASP A 90 -17.09 5.01 -7.84
C ASP A 90 -15.72 5.17 -7.17
N GLY A 91 -15.71 5.20 -5.84
CA GLY A 91 -14.50 5.31 -5.04
C GLY A 91 -14.03 6.73 -4.70
N SER A 92 -14.67 7.78 -5.21
CA SER A 92 -14.27 9.18 -4.95
C SER A 92 -14.32 9.57 -3.45
N ASP A 93 -15.20 8.94 -2.67
CA ASP A 93 -15.41 9.17 -1.24
C ASP A 93 -14.90 8.03 -0.33
N MET A 94 -14.31 6.98 -0.92
CA MET A 94 -13.89 5.77 -0.20
C MET A 94 -12.53 5.94 0.45
N VAL A 95 -12.43 5.65 1.75
CA VAL A 95 -11.16 5.52 2.49
C VAL A 95 -11.04 4.06 2.92
N PRO A 96 -10.23 3.26 2.22
CA PRO A 96 -10.12 1.83 2.53
C PRO A 96 -9.49 1.63 3.91
N GLY A 97 -10.16 0.84 4.75
CA GLY A 97 -9.74 0.55 6.12
C GLY A 97 -9.05 -0.80 6.25
N ILE A 98 -9.58 -1.84 5.60
CA ILE A 98 -9.02 -3.21 5.58
C ILE A 98 -9.16 -3.79 4.17
N ARG A 99 -8.09 -4.38 3.64
CA ARG A 99 -8.06 -5.05 2.34
C ARG A 99 -7.67 -6.53 2.38
N LEU A 100 -7.97 -7.20 1.27
CA LEU A 100 -7.51 -8.55 1.00
C LEU A 100 -5.98 -8.69 1.00
N SER A 101 -5.23 -7.71 0.48
CA SER A 101 -3.75 -7.71 0.55
C SER A 101 -3.25 -7.74 2.00
N GLU A 102 -3.89 -7.00 2.90
CA GLU A 102 -3.59 -7.04 4.33
C GLU A 102 -3.87 -8.40 4.95
N MET A 103 -4.92 -9.11 4.51
CA MET A 103 -5.18 -10.47 4.99
C MET A 103 -4.07 -11.44 4.57
N TYR A 104 -3.58 -11.34 3.32
CA TYR A 104 -2.41 -12.11 2.87
C TYR A 104 -1.16 -11.77 3.66
N TYR A 105 -0.93 -10.49 3.98
CA TYR A 105 0.18 -10.05 4.81
C TYR A 105 0.12 -10.62 6.24
N ILE A 106 -1.07 -10.63 6.86
CA ILE A 106 -1.28 -11.24 8.18
C ILE A 106 -1.02 -12.75 8.13
N MET A 107 -1.56 -13.45 7.12
CA MET A 107 -1.31 -14.88 6.93
C MET A 107 0.18 -15.17 6.74
N GLY A 108 0.88 -14.37 5.94
CA GLY A 108 2.32 -14.51 5.71
C GLY A 108 3.12 -14.33 7.00
N GLU A 109 2.80 -13.31 7.81
CA GLU A 109 3.46 -13.08 9.08
C GLU A 109 3.19 -14.21 10.09
N TYR A 110 1.96 -14.75 10.11
CA TYR A 110 1.62 -15.93 10.90
C TYR A 110 2.51 -17.13 10.54
N PHE A 111 2.64 -17.44 9.24
CA PHE A 111 3.51 -18.54 8.79
C PHE A 111 4.98 -18.28 9.12
N ALA A 112 5.48 -17.07 8.90
CA ALA A 112 6.87 -16.71 9.21
C ALA A 112 7.19 -16.88 10.71
N ARG A 113 6.26 -16.50 11.60
CA ARG A 113 6.41 -16.68 13.06
C ARG A 113 6.44 -18.14 13.49
N LYS A 114 5.84 -19.04 12.70
CA LYS A 114 5.91 -20.50 12.90
C LYS A 114 7.14 -21.14 12.26
N GLY A 115 7.99 -20.37 11.58
CA GLY A 115 9.13 -20.89 10.82
C GLY A 115 8.74 -21.53 9.47
N GLU A 116 7.49 -21.35 9.03
CA GLU A 116 6.97 -21.89 7.77
C GLU A 116 7.26 -20.90 6.62
N TYR A 117 8.53 -20.61 6.37
CA TYR A 117 8.94 -19.48 5.51
C TYR A 117 8.52 -19.60 4.04
N SER A 118 8.44 -20.81 3.50
CA SER A 118 7.94 -21.03 2.14
C SER A 118 6.46 -20.64 2.02
N GLN A 119 5.62 -21.01 3.00
CA GLN A 119 4.21 -20.56 3.03
C GLN A 119 4.11 -19.05 3.23
N ALA A 120 4.97 -18.46 4.06
CA ALA A 120 5.02 -17.02 4.25
C ALA A 120 5.33 -16.28 2.94
N GLY A 121 6.36 -16.74 2.22
CA GLY A 121 6.74 -16.21 0.92
C GLY A 121 5.62 -16.34 -0.11
N LYS A 122 4.93 -17.49 -0.14
CA LYS A 122 3.78 -17.70 -1.01
C LYS A 122 2.67 -16.67 -0.80
N MET A 123 2.39 -16.27 0.44
CA MET A 123 1.38 -15.23 0.71
C MET A 123 1.77 -13.86 0.16
N LEU A 124 3.07 -13.53 0.12
CA LEU A 124 3.56 -12.31 -0.56
C LEU A 124 3.44 -12.43 -2.07
N ASP A 125 3.78 -13.60 -2.62
CA ASP A 125 3.69 -13.85 -4.07
C ASP A 125 2.24 -13.67 -4.57
N GLU A 126 1.21 -14.12 -3.83
CA GLU A 126 -0.21 -13.90 -4.17
C GLU A 126 -0.52 -12.41 -4.39
N VAL A 127 -0.07 -11.53 -3.49
CA VAL A 127 -0.28 -10.07 -3.64
C VAL A 127 0.54 -9.52 -4.80
N ARG A 128 1.81 -9.91 -4.92
CA ARG A 128 2.71 -9.43 -5.99
C ARG A 128 2.19 -9.81 -7.38
N TYR A 129 1.67 -11.02 -7.55
CA TYR A 129 1.01 -11.45 -8.79
C TYR A 129 -0.23 -10.63 -9.10
N ALA A 130 -1.06 -10.35 -8.09
CA ALA A 130 -2.23 -9.48 -8.23
C ALA A 130 -1.88 -8.01 -8.56
N ARG A 131 -0.61 -7.62 -8.42
CA ARG A 131 -0.09 -6.30 -8.82
C ARG A 131 0.77 -6.35 -10.09
N GLY A 132 0.78 -7.49 -10.79
CA GLY A 132 1.47 -7.69 -12.08
C GLY A 132 2.97 -7.93 -11.99
N ILE A 133 3.51 -8.18 -10.78
CA ILE A 133 4.90 -8.61 -10.60
C ILE A 133 4.96 -10.13 -10.85
N LEU A 134 5.09 -10.52 -12.11
CA LEU A 134 5.01 -11.93 -12.52
C LEU A 134 6.30 -12.72 -12.32
N THR A 135 7.42 -12.02 -12.13
CA THR A 135 8.73 -12.63 -11.84
C THR A 135 9.06 -12.45 -10.36
N THR A 136 8.42 -13.27 -9.53
CA THR A 136 8.64 -13.32 -8.07
C THR A 136 8.86 -14.77 -7.61
N ASN A 137 9.60 -14.93 -6.52
CA ASN A 137 9.97 -16.24 -5.96
C ASN A 137 10.13 -16.13 -4.43
N MET A 138 9.24 -15.40 -3.77
CA MET A 138 9.33 -15.21 -2.32
C MET A 138 9.19 -16.55 -1.59
N GLU A 139 8.37 -17.48 -2.10
CA GLU A 139 8.25 -18.85 -1.59
C GLU A 139 9.61 -19.53 -1.37
N ASN A 140 10.58 -19.35 -2.27
CA ASN A 140 11.90 -19.99 -2.15
C ASN A 140 13.00 -19.04 -1.66
N SER A 141 12.71 -17.74 -1.48
CA SER A 141 13.70 -16.72 -1.12
C SER A 141 13.67 -16.34 0.36
N ILE A 142 12.54 -16.52 1.04
CA ILE A 142 12.40 -16.18 2.46
C ILE A 142 12.98 -17.32 3.32
N GLY A 143 13.96 -16.98 4.16
CA GLY A 143 14.64 -17.95 5.04
C GLY A 143 14.64 -17.59 6.54
N SER A 144 14.07 -16.45 6.91
CA SER A 144 14.01 -15.97 8.29
C SER A 144 12.85 -15.02 8.51
N LEU A 145 12.45 -14.83 9.78
CA LEU A 145 11.41 -13.86 10.16
C LEU A 145 11.83 -12.42 9.79
N GLU A 146 13.10 -12.09 9.98
CA GLU A 146 13.63 -10.77 9.59
C GLU A 146 13.63 -10.57 8.07
N GLY A 147 14.01 -11.59 7.31
CA GLY A 147 13.94 -11.59 5.85
C GLY A 147 12.50 -11.40 5.37
N PHE A 148 11.54 -12.09 6.01
CA PHE A 148 10.12 -11.90 5.74
C PHE A 148 9.66 -10.46 6.01
N HIS A 149 9.92 -9.91 7.20
CA HIS A 149 9.54 -8.53 7.52
C HIS A 149 10.15 -7.50 6.56
N THR A 150 11.36 -7.74 6.08
CA THR A 150 12.02 -6.88 5.09
C THR A 150 11.25 -6.85 3.77
N GLU A 151 10.89 -8.01 3.22
CA GLU A 151 10.11 -8.09 1.98
C GLU A 151 8.67 -7.64 2.17
N LEU A 152 8.05 -7.95 3.31
CA LEU A 152 6.72 -7.48 3.67
C LEU A 152 6.65 -5.95 3.66
N LEU A 153 7.61 -5.26 4.31
CA LEU A 153 7.66 -3.80 4.34
C LEU A 153 7.91 -3.18 2.96
N LYS A 154 8.63 -3.86 2.07
CA LYS A 154 8.77 -3.42 0.67
C LYS A 154 7.42 -3.46 -0.04
N ASP A 155 6.63 -4.52 0.14
CA ASP A 155 5.36 -4.63 -0.56
C ASP A 155 4.26 -3.74 0.04
N MET A 156 4.19 -3.61 1.37
CA MET A 156 3.29 -2.69 2.07
C MET A 156 3.50 -1.22 1.65
N ARG A 157 4.76 -0.80 1.44
CA ARG A 157 5.06 0.56 0.96
C ARG A 157 4.43 0.86 -0.38
N LYS A 158 4.43 -0.11 -1.30
CA LYS A 158 3.85 0.02 -2.64
C LYS A 158 2.32 -0.05 -2.56
N GLU A 159 1.80 -0.90 -1.68
CA GLU A 159 0.37 -1.14 -1.54
C GLU A 159 -0.38 0.04 -0.91
N PHE A 160 0.18 0.66 0.13
CA PHE A 160 -0.52 1.66 0.97
C PHE A 160 -0.14 3.11 0.68
N VAL A 161 0.45 3.41 -0.48
CA VAL A 161 0.77 4.78 -0.88
C VAL A 161 -0.48 5.66 -0.78
N GLY A 162 -0.42 6.69 0.08
CA GLY A 162 -1.49 7.68 0.26
C GLY A 162 -2.55 7.33 1.31
N GLU A 163 -2.44 6.20 2.01
CA GLU A 163 -3.56 5.64 2.80
C GLU A 163 -3.33 5.60 4.31
N GLY A 164 -2.21 6.14 4.79
CA GLY A 164 -1.93 6.30 6.22
C GLY A 164 -1.54 5.01 6.97
N GLN A 165 -1.59 3.84 6.35
CA GLN A 165 -1.30 2.57 7.05
C GLN A 165 0.17 2.39 7.43
N MET A 166 1.12 2.92 6.65
CA MET A 166 2.55 2.67 6.83
C MET A 166 3.10 3.13 8.19
N PHE A 167 2.56 4.21 8.77
CA PHE A 167 2.97 4.68 10.10
C PHE A 167 2.81 3.57 11.15
N PHE A 168 1.65 2.90 11.15
CA PHE A 168 1.35 1.82 12.10
C PHE A 168 2.19 0.57 11.84
N GLN A 169 2.48 0.27 10.56
CA GLN A 169 3.33 -0.86 10.18
C GLN A 169 4.76 -0.67 10.68
N TYR A 170 5.33 0.52 10.49
CA TYR A 170 6.67 0.84 11.01
C TYR A 170 6.74 0.79 12.54
N LYS A 171 5.73 1.36 13.22
CA LYS A 171 5.63 1.33 14.68
C LYS A 171 5.58 -0.09 15.23
N ARG A 172 4.68 -0.94 14.74
CA ARG A 172 4.48 -2.29 15.28
C ARG A 172 5.67 -3.23 15.04
N MET A 173 6.45 -2.98 14.00
CA MET A 173 7.62 -3.79 13.64
C MET A 173 8.94 -3.24 14.22
N ASP A 174 8.89 -2.10 14.91
CA ASP A 174 10.07 -1.36 15.34
C ASP A 174 11.09 -1.14 14.20
N LYS A 175 10.56 -0.73 13.03
CA LYS A 175 11.36 -0.44 11.83
C LYS A 175 11.23 1.04 11.53
N LYS A 176 12.28 1.81 11.78
CA LYS A 176 12.29 3.25 11.52
C LYS A 176 12.55 3.52 10.04
N PRO A 177 11.68 4.26 9.34
CA PRO A 177 11.92 4.62 7.93
C PRO A 177 13.05 5.65 7.78
N VAL A 178 13.30 6.44 8.83
CA VAL A 178 14.37 7.43 8.93
C VAL A 178 14.90 7.48 10.37
N ASP A 179 16.14 7.92 10.53
CA ASP A 179 16.69 8.18 11.86
C ASP A 179 15.83 9.22 12.60
N ASN A 180 15.61 8.99 13.90
CA ASN A 180 14.77 9.83 14.77
C ASN A 180 13.26 9.84 14.47
N ALA A 181 12.74 8.87 13.71
CA ALA A 181 11.30 8.69 13.58
C ALA A 181 10.62 8.55 14.97
N ILE A 182 9.62 9.39 15.23
CA ILE A 182 8.81 9.39 16.46
C ILE A 182 7.47 8.71 16.18
N PHE A 183 7.13 7.71 16.98
CA PHE A 183 5.86 6.96 16.85
C PHE A 183 4.86 7.23 17.99
N VAL A 184 5.22 8.10 18.92
CA VAL A 184 4.40 8.55 20.04
C VAL A 184 4.45 10.06 20.03
N PHE A 185 3.32 10.69 19.70
CA PHE A 185 3.22 12.14 19.72
C PHE A 185 3.24 12.65 21.16
N ASP A 186 3.85 13.82 21.35
CA ASP A 186 3.82 14.49 22.64
C ASP A 186 2.38 14.81 23.03
N LYS A 187 2.11 14.77 24.34
CA LYS A 187 0.82 15.18 24.87
C LYS A 187 0.62 16.66 24.52
N PRO A 188 -0.53 17.06 23.94
CA PRO A 188 -0.82 18.47 23.68
C PRO A 188 -0.83 19.29 24.97
N ASP A 189 -0.22 20.49 24.96
CA ASP A 189 -0.12 21.37 26.14
C ASP A 189 -1.48 21.67 26.78
N ASN A 190 -2.56 21.69 25.99
CA ASN A 190 -3.92 21.97 26.46
C ASN A 190 -4.57 20.79 27.22
N GLU A 191 -3.93 19.63 27.29
CA GLU A 191 -4.40 18.46 28.06
C GLU A 191 -3.76 18.38 29.46
N ASP A 192 -2.85 19.29 29.81
CA ASP A 192 -2.19 19.40 31.14
C ASP A 192 -2.98 20.28 32.15
N VAL A 193 -4.30 20.38 31.97
CA VAL A 193 -5.23 21.14 32.85
C VAL A 193 -5.63 20.32 34.09
#